data_AF-A0A6L7S2W0-F1
#
_entry.id   AF-A0A6L7S2W0-F1
#
_cell.length_a   1.000
_cell.length_b   1.000
_cell.length_c   1.000
_cell.angle_alpha   90.00
_cell.angle_beta   90.00
_cell.angle_gamma   90.00
#
_symmetry.space_group_name_H-M   'P 1'
#
loop_
_entity.id
_entity.type
_entity.pdbx_description
1 polymer ?
#
loop_
_entity_poly.entity_id
_entity_poly.type
_entity_poly.pdbx_seq_one_letter_code
_entity_poly.pdbx_strand_id
1 'polypeptide(L)'
;TAIAVLSDDGLRMRDVVSTVRMQRLGRNDLVGYLDSGDWKGKAGAYAIQGPAGMFIPWIAGSYTAIMGLPAHETAGLLAAVGIPVLHRP
;
A
#
# COMPACT_ATOMS: atom_id res chain seq x y z
N THR A 1 0.19 -5.37 -5.07
CA THR A 1 -1.14 -4.76 -5.20
C THR A 1 -1.43 -4.58 -6.67
N ALA A 2 -2.50 -5.21 -7.15
CA ALA A 2 -2.90 -5.10 -8.53
C ALA A 2 -3.95 -4.00 -8.71
N ILE A 3 -3.88 -3.29 -9.83
CA ILE A 3 -4.85 -2.29 -10.26
C ILE A 3 -5.27 -2.59 -11.69
N ALA A 4 -6.51 -2.24 -12.02
CA ALA A 4 -7.04 -2.33 -13.38
C ALA A 4 -7.95 -1.15 -13.69
N VAL A 5 -7.89 -0.67 -14.94
CA VAL A 5 -8.78 0.35 -15.50
C VAL A 5 -9.41 -0.24 -16.75
N LEU A 6 -10.74 -0.26 -16.78
CA LEU A 6 -11.53 -0.64 -17.95
C LEU A 6 -12.10 0.64 -18.57
N SER A 7 -11.84 0.84 -19.86
CA SER A 7 -12.44 1.91 -20.68
C SER A 7 -12.98 1.33 -21.99
N ASP A 8 -13.54 2.20 -22.84
CA ASP A 8 -13.99 1.81 -24.19
C ASP A 8 -12.85 1.24 -25.05
N ASP A 9 -11.61 1.66 -24.78
CA ASP A 9 -10.39 1.15 -25.42
C ASP A 9 -9.90 -0.19 -24.83
N GLY A 10 -10.62 -0.76 -23.88
CA GLY A 10 -10.33 -2.06 -23.26
C GLY A 10 -9.69 -2.00 -21.87
N LEU A 11 -9.27 -3.19 -21.40
CA LEU A 11 -8.74 -3.41 -20.05
C LEU A 11 -7.22 -3.16 -20.00
N ARG A 12 -6.79 -2.31 -19.06
CA ARG A 12 -5.37 -2.10 -18.72
C ARG A 12 -5.15 -2.47 -17.27
N MET A 13 -4.08 -3.20 -16.97
CA MET A 13 -3.77 -3.65 -15.62
C MET A 13 -2.28 -3.58 -15.29
N ARG A 14 -1.98 -3.44 -14.00
CA ARG A 14 -0.62 -3.49 -13.44
C ARG A 14 -0.63 -4.25 -12.14
N ASP A 15 0.39 -5.08 -11.92
CA ASP A 15 0.70 -5.62 -10.60
C ASP A 15 1.95 -4.93 -10.07
N VAL A 16 1.83 -4.36 -8.87
CA VAL A 16 2.90 -3.63 -8.19
C VAL A 16 3.31 -4.40 -6.96
N VAL A 17 4.44 -5.09 -7.06
CA VAL A 17 5.00 -5.90 -5.98
C VAL A 17 5.88 -5.02 -5.10
N SER A 18 5.78 -5.22 -3.79
CA SER A 18 6.62 -4.51 -2.81
C SER A 18 7.00 -5.46 -1.69
N THR A 19 8.19 -5.25 -1.13
CA THR A 19 8.73 -6.04 -0.02
C THR A 19 8.81 -5.15 1.20
N VAL A 20 8.28 -5.63 2.32
CA VAL A 20 8.36 -4.98 3.63
C VAL A 20 9.24 -5.85 4.52
N ARG A 21 10.28 -5.27 5.10
CA ARG A 21 11.08 -5.94 6.13
C ARG A 21 10.65 -5.41 7.48
N MET A 22 10.10 -6.27 8.31
CA MET A 22 9.88 -6.00 9.73
C MET A 22 11.13 -6.32 10.54
N GLN A 23 11.39 -5.54 11.58
CA GLN A 23 12.36 -5.88 12.60
C GLN A 23 11.91 -7.13 13.37
N ARG A 24 12.85 -7.75 14.08
CA ARG A 24 12.51 -8.80 15.05
C ARG A 24 11.82 -8.16 16.26
N LEU A 25 10.62 -8.60 16.58
CA LEU A 25 9.84 -8.09 17.71
C LEU A 25 10.18 -8.85 18.99
N GLY A 26 10.39 -8.10 20.08
CA GLY A 26 10.42 -8.65 21.42
C GLY A 26 9.01 -8.96 21.93
N ARG A 27 8.92 -9.63 23.09
CA ARG A 27 7.64 -9.93 23.73
C ARG A 27 6.87 -8.65 24.09
N ASN A 28 7.55 -7.64 24.60
CA ASN A 28 6.91 -6.39 25.02
C ASN A 28 6.37 -5.60 23.82
N ASP A 29 7.12 -5.54 22.71
CA ASP A 29 6.66 -4.90 21.47
C ASP A 29 5.40 -5.58 20.95
N LEU A 30 5.40 -6.92 20.93
CA LEU A 30 4.27 -7.70 20.45
C LEU A 30 3.03 -7.51 21.33
N VAL A 31 3.17 -7.56 22.65
CA VAL A 31 2.05 -7.34 23.59
C VAL A 31 1.50 -5.92 23.44
N GLY A 32 2.36 -4.90 23.46
CA GLY A 32 1.92 -3.52 23.30
C GLY A 32 1.25 -3.26 21.94
N TYR A 33 1.73 -3.89 20.87
CA TYR A 33 1.09 -3.79 19.56
C TYR A 33 -0.28 -4.47 19.53
N LEU A 34 -0.42 -5.65 20.13
CA LEU A 34 -1.70 -6.35 20.21
C LEU A 34 -2.73 -5.58 21.05
N ASP A 35 -2.30 -4.98 22.15
CA ASP A 35 -3.12 -4.14 23.04
C ASP A 35 -3.63 -2.87 22.34
N SER A 36 -2.88 -2.33 21.37
CA SER A 36 -3.33 -1.20 20.56
C SER A 36 -4.60 -1.51 19.74
N GLY A 37 -4.87 -2.80 19.47
CA GLY A 37 -5.96 -3.23 18.62
C GLY A 37 -5.82 -2.88 17.13
N ASP A 38 -4.75 -2.20 16.73
CA ASP A 38 -4.55 -1.73 15.35
C ASP A 38 -4.47 -2.89 14.36
N TRP A 39 -4.00 -4.06 14.76
CA TRP A 39 -3.93 -5.25 13.91
C TRP A 39 -5.31 -5.74 13.40
N LYS A 40 -6.40 -5.38 14.07
CA LYS A 40 -7.75 -5.89 13.75
C LYS A 40 -8.20 -5.43 12.37
N GLY A 41 -8.70 -6.38 11.58
CA GLY A 41 -9.20 -6.12 10.23
C GLY A 41 -8.11 -5.84 9.19
N LYS A 42 -6.82 -6.03 9.53
CA LYS A 42 -5.69 -5.77 8.64
C LYS A 42 -5.07 -7.07 8.15
N ALA A 43 -4.85 -7.19 6.84
CA ALA A 43 -4.15 -8.33 6.26
C ALA A 43 -2.72 -8.40 6.81
N GLY A 44 -2.28 -9.59 7.24
CA GLY A 44 -0.98 -9.75 7.90
C GLY A 44 -0.90 -9.12 9.30
N ALA A 45 -2.04 -8.71 9.87
CA ALA A 45 -2.15 -8.14 11.20
C ALA A 45 -1.34 -6.84 11.40
N TYR A 46 -1.14 -6.02 10.35
CA TYR A 46 -0.45 -4.73 10.48
C TYR A 46 -0.93 -3.65 9.49
N ALA A 47 -0.71 -2.38 9.84
CA ALA A 47 -0.79 -1.23 8.94
C ALA A 47 0.49 -0.42 8.99
N ILE A 48 1.11 -0.17 7.84
CA ILE A 48 2.36 0.59 7.76
C ILE A 48 2.19 2.08 8.14
N GLN A 49 0.99 2.64 7.94
CA GLN A 49 0.60 3.99 8.39
C GLN A 49 0.23 4.07 9.87
N GLY A 50 0.06 2.92 10.52
CA GLY A 50 -0.32 2.81 11.93
C GLY A 50 0.89 2.60 12.83
N PRO A 51 0.65 2.22 14.10
CA PRO A 51 1.70 1.93 15.07
C PRO A 51 2.74 0.91 14.56
N ALA A 52 2.33 -0.07 13.74
CA ALA A 52 3.27 -1.05 13.19
C ALA A 52 4.37 -0.45 12.31
N GLY A 53 4.20 0.79 11.81
CA GLY A 53 5.25 1.54 11.12
C GLY A 53 6.55 1.66 11.93
N MET A 54 6.47 1.69 13.26
CA MET A 54 7.65 1.73 14.14
C MET A 54 8.53 0.48 14.04
N PHE A 55 7.98 -0.63 13.53
CA PHE A 55 8.66 -1.91 13.39
C PHE A 55 9.17 -2.20 11.99
N ILE A 56 9.00 -1.26 11.04
CA ILE A 56 9.30 -1.46 9.62
C ILE A 56 10.51 -0.59 9.26
N PRO A 57 11.75 -1.08 9.45
CA PRO A 57 12.95 -0.32 9.13
C PRO A 57 13.15 -0.13 7.63
N TRP A 58 12.49 -0.92 6.78
CA TRP A 58 12.76 -0.90 5.36
C TRP A 58 11.60 -1.41 4.51
N ILE A 59 11.45 -0.78 3.34
CA ILE A 59 10.60 -1.23 2.25
C ILE A 59 11.39 -1.15 0.93
N ALA A 60 11.09 -2.05 -0.01
CA ALA A 60 11.39 -1.88 -1.42
C ALA A 60 10.11 -1.93 -2.25
N GLY A 61 9.99 -1.01 -3.20
CA GLY A 61 8.82 -0.86 -4.05
C GLY A 61 7.99 0.36 -3.64
N SER A 62 6.68 0.23 -3.67
CA SER A 62 5.73 1.33 -3.55
C SER A 62 5.03 1.34 -2.20
N TYR A 63 5.30 2.36 -1.40
CA TYR A 63 4.59 2.61 -0.15
C TYR A 63 3.07 2.72 -0.36
N THR A 64 2.63 3.42 -1.41
CA THR A 64 1.22 3.59 -1.72
C THR A 64 0.57 2.28 -2.18
N ALA A 65 1.32 1.40 -2.86
CA ALA A 65 0.87 0.05 -3.16
C ALA A 65 0.65 -0.78 -1.88
N ILE A 66 1.56 -0.69 -0.89
CA ILE A 66 1.41 -1.35 0.41
C ILE A 66 0.16 -0.83 1.14
N MET A 67 -0.12 0.47 1.03
CA MET A 67 -1.33 1.10 1.56
C MET A 67 -2.62 0.68 0.84
N GLY A 68 -2.53 0.03 -0.32
CA GLY A 68 -3.66 -0.53 -1.06
C GLY A 68 -3.92 0.12 -2.43
N LEU A 69 -3.23 1.20 -2.80
CA LEU A 69 -3.36 1.80 -4.13
C LEU A 69 -2.02 2.34 -4.65
N PRO A 70 -1.37 1.68 -5.62
CA PRO A 70 -0.12 2.15 -6.22
C PRO A 70 -0.33 3.47 -7.00
N ALA A 71 -0.16 4.61 -6.32
CA ALA A 71 -0.59 5.91 -6.83
C ALA A 71 0.08 6.30 -8.17
N HIS A 72 1.36 5.97 -8.34
CA HIS A 72 2.11 6.27 -9.56
C HIS A 72 1.54 5.50 -10.76
N GLU A 73 1.36 4.19 -10.62
CA GLU A 73 0.82 3.32 -11.65
C GLU A 73 -0.66 3.62 -11.93
N THR A 74 -1.43 3.92 -10.88
CA THR A 74 -2.84 4.35 -11.02
C THR A 74 -2.94 5.62 -11.84
N ALA A 75 -2.13 6.64 -11.55
CA ALA A 75 -2.11 7.87 -12.33
C ALA A 75 -1.72 7.62 -13.79
N GLY A 76 -0.74 6.74 -14.04
CA GLY A 76 -0.36 6.33 -15.39
C GLY A 76 -1.49 5.63 -16.16
N LEU A 77 -2.20 4.70 -15.52
CA LEU A 77 -3.34 4.02 -16.15
C LEU A 77 -4.50 4.97 -16.45
N LEU A 78 -4.81 5.90 -15.55
CA LEU A 78 -5.85 6.91 -15.76
C LEU A 78 -5.49 7.89 -16.89
N ALA A 79 -4.25 8.39 -16.91
CA ALA A 79 -3.78 9.26 -17.97
C ALA A 79 -3.83 8.57 -19.35
N ALA A 80 -3.53 7.26 -19.41
CA ALA A 80 -3.60 6.46 -20.63
C ALA A 80 -5.02 6.28 -21.21
N VAL A 81 -6.06 6.62 -20.42
CA VAL A 81 -7.46 6.65 -20.87
C VAL A 81 -8.03 8.08 -20.89
N GLY A 82 -7.16 9.09 -20.89
CA GLY A 82 -7.55 10.49 -21.02
C GLY A 82 -8.06 11.15 -19.73
N ILE A 83 -7.85 10.52 -18.57
CA ILE A 83 -8.26 11.06 -17.26
C ILE A 83 -7.04 11.64 -16.54
N PRO A 84 -6.82 12.97 -16.56
CA PRO A 84 -5.73 13.59 -15.82
C PRO A 84 -6.01 13.58 -14.32
N VAL A 85 -5.02 13.20 -13.50
CA VAL A 85 -5.17 13.12 -12.03
C VAL A 85 -4.81 14.44 -11.33
N LEU A 86 -3.96 15.26 -11.94
CA LEU A 86 -3.61 16.58 -11.44
C LEU A 86 -4.30 17.63 -12.30
N HIS A 87 -5.17 18.43 -11.69
CA HIS A 87 -5.71 19.63 -12.30
C HIS A 87 -4.88 20.84 -11.90
N ARG A 88 -4.69 21.79 -12.83
CA ARG A 88 -4.29 23.14 -12.43
C ARG A 88 -5.48 23.79 -11.73
N PRO A 89 -5.24 24.58 -10.67
CA PRO A 89 -6.29 25.37 -10.04
C PRO A 89 -6.95 26.32 -11.05
#